data_AF-A0A016SFY5-F1
#
_entry.id   AF-A0A016SFY5-F1
#
_cell.length_a   1.000
_cell.length_b   1.000
_cell.length_c   1.000
_cell.angle_alpha   90.00
_cell.angle_beta   90.00
_cell.angle_gamma   90.00
#
_symmetry.space_group_name_H-M   'P 1'
#
loop_
_entity.id
_entity.type
_entity.pdbx_description
1 polymer ?
#
loop_
_entity_poly.entity_id
_entity_poly.type
_entity_poly.pdbx_seq_one_letter_code
_entity_poly.pdbx_strand_id
1 'polypeptide(L)'
;MKVSPLLYLITTLGCVYIVVYVVFVGIIDVAPLQKLAIKMALDEESIDLFDYCPFEYPDPWDGSIAKYIDVKHGFKTDCPSNNDFQPITEVHSGSVLLKKGYERFKCKARCIFYMADRKYTASEWKTIEKTKFPCDFIETDCKFQNDTKKFIHMRIEEKKSPIQMPALKREQYPDVHLIVLDSVASSHLIRALPRTVNILLNGMEAVQFRKFNKVGSNSRPNGFAALLGKTTEPVVRTLMKLKTIEPDLDYTKFCSNYLDNKTYIPAIYGSAGYKTFDAEDYVATLMYYPNCRGLKYNALDHYYRQFYLRVREDKELSNTHEKGSCRGSVDNILEFLGYYVNSYKVKEII
;
A
#
# COMPACT_ATOMS: atom_id res chain seq x y z
N MET A 1 -45.51 38.73 -74.79
CA MET A 1 -45.13 39.05 -73.40
C MET A 1 -43.79 38.39 -73.10
N LYS A 2 -42.71 39.18 -72.97
CA LYS A 2 -41.38 38.66 -72.59
C LYS A 2 -41.29 38.71 -71.07
N VAL A 3 -41.32 37.54 -70.43
CA VAL A 3 -41.09 37.42 -68.98
C VAL A 3 -39.60 37.67 -68.73
N SER A 4 -39.29 38.50 -67.74
CA SER A 4 -37.93 38.89 -67.38
C SER A 4 -37.08 37.67 -66.98
N PRO A 5 -35.84 37.51 -67.49
CA PRO A 5 -34.93 36.42 -67.11
C PRO A 5 -34.67 36.33 -65.60
N LEU A 6 -34.79 37.45 -64.88
CA LEU A 6 -34.61 37.53 -63.44
C LEU A 6 -35.72 36.82 -62.66
N LEU A 7 -36.96 36.82 -63.17
CA LEU A 7 -38.10 36.16 -62.52
C LEU A 7 -37.99 34.64 -62.62
N TYR A 8 -37.42 34.12 -63.70
CA TYR A 8 -37.13 32.69 -63.89
C TYR A 8 -36.00 32.21 -62.98
N LEU A 9 -35.00 33.06 -62.72
CA LEU A 9 -33.89 32.74 -61.83
C LEU A 9 -34.34 32.69 -60.36
N ILE A 10 -35.18 33.64 -59.93
CA ILE A 10 -35.70 33.70 -58.55
C ILE A 10 -36.65 32.53 -58.27
N THR A 11 -37.50 32.18 -59.23
CA THR A 11 -38.42 31.04 -59.08
C THR A 11 -37.69 29.71 -59.09
N THR A 12 -36.66 29.53 -59.93
CA THR A 12 -35.85 28.30 -59.93
C THR A 12 -35.00 28.16 -58.67
N LEU A 13 -34.33 29.21 -58.20
CA LEU A 13 -33.57 29.18 -56.95
C LEU A 13 -34.47 29.01 -55.71
N GLY A 14 -35.65 29.65 -55.69
CA GLY A 14 -36.64 29.48 -54.63
C GLY A 14 -37.19 28.05 -54.56
N CYS A 15 -37.52 27.45 -55.71
CA CYS A 15 -37.97 26.06 -55.77
C CYS A 15 -36.87 25.08 -55.36
N VAL A 16 -35.62 25.30 -55.76
CA VAL A 16 -34.48 24.45 -55.35
C VAL A 16 -34.24 24.55 -53.84
N TYR A 17 -34.33 25.75 -53.25
CA TYR A 17 -34.19 25.93 -51.81
C TYR A 17 -35.30 25.21 -51.02
N ILE A 18 -36.55 25.31 -51.47
CA ILE A 18 -37.69 24.63 -50.81
C ILE A 18 -37.56 23.11 -50.93
N VAL A 19 -37.16 22.58 -52.10
CA VAL A 19 -36.96 21.14 -52.28
C VAL A 19 -35.79 20.64 -51.43
N VAL A 20 -34.67 21.35 -51.38
CA VAL A 20 -33.53 20.98 -50.53
C VAL A 20 -33.91 21.06 -49.05
N TYR A 21 -34.65 22.08 -48.62
CA TYR A 21 -35.10 22.21 -47.23
C TYR A 21 -36.09 21.11 -46.83
N VAL A 22 -37.07 20.80 -47.68
CA VAL A 22 -38.07 19.76 -47.41
C VAL A 22 -37.44 18.35 -47.45
N VAL A 23 -36.49 18.10 -48.35
CA VAL A 23 -35.78 16.81 -48.43
C VAL A 23 -34.81 16.63 -47.26
N PHE A 24 -34.08 17.68 -46.84
CA PHE A 24 -33.17 17.55 -45.69
C PHE A 24 -33.89 17.52 -44.34
N VAL A 25 -34.98 18.27 -44.16
CA VAL A 25 -35.75 18.25 -42.91
C VAL A 25 -36.64 17.00 -42.82
N GLY A 26 -37.10 16.45 -43.95
CA GLY A 26 -37.90 15.22 -43.99
C GLY A 26 -37.12 13.91 -43.78
N ILE A 27 -35.79 13.93 -43.89
CA ILE A 27 -34.92 12.76 -43.68
C ILE A 27 -34.40 12.67 -42.23
N ILE A 28 -34.44 13.77 -41.48
CA ILE A 28 -34.02 13.76 -40.07
C ILE A 28 -35.22 13.36 -39.24
N ASP A 29 -35.27 12.09 -38.81
CA ASP A 29 -36.17 11.68 -37.73
C ASP A 29 -35.83 12.52 -36.49
N VAL A 30 -36.69 13.50 -36.20
CA VAL A 30 -36.52 14.44 -35.08
C VAL A 30 -37.05 13.84 -33.77
N ALA A 31 -37.74 12.69 -33.83
CA ALA A 31 -38.28 12.00 -32.66
C ALA A 31 -37.20 11.56 -31.64
N PRO A 32 -35.99 11.12 -32.02
CA PRO A 32 -34.90 10.82 -31.08
C PRO A 32 -34.37 12.09 -30.41
N LEU A 33 -34.26 13.19 -31.15
CA LEU A 33 -33.81 14.49 -30.63
C LEU A 33 -34.86 15.12 -29.70
N GLN A 34 -36.15 15.02 -30.04
CA GLN A 34 -37.24 15.40 -29.13
C GLN A 34 -37.31 14.48 -27.92
N LYS A 35 -37.13 13.16 -28.07
CA LYS A 35 -37.06 12.24 -26.93
C LYS A 35 -35.85 12.53 -26.04
N LEU A 36 -34.71 12.90 -26.60
CA LEU A 36 -33.51 13.30 -25.86
C LEU A 36 -33.73 14.63 -25.13
N ALA A 37 -34.33 15.62 -25.80
CA ALA A 37 -34.66 16.91 -25.19
C ALA A 37 -35.73 16.78 -24.09
N ILE A 38 -36.74 15.93 -24.29
CA ILE A 38 -37.76 15.61 -23.29
C ILE A 38 -37.14 14.80 -22.13
N LYS A 39 -36.22 13.87 -22.40
CA LYS A 39 -35.46 13.17 -21.35
C LYS A 39 -34.59 14.13 -20.55
N MET A 40 -33.90 15.06 -21.19
CA MET A 40 -33.10 16.09 -20.52
C MET A 40 -33.95 17.12 -19.76
N ALA A 41 -35.19 17.36 -20.18
CA ALA A 41 -36.13 18.26 -19.50
C ALA A 41 -36.94 17.57 -18.40
N LEU A 42 -37.03 16.23 -18.40
CA LEU A 42 -37.72 15.42 -17.38
C LEU A 42 -36.74 14.82 -16.36
N ASP A 43 -35.47 14.63 -16.70
CA ASP A 43 -34.36 14.35 -15.76
C ASP A 43 -33.86 15.67 -15.14
N GLU A 44 -34.78 16.45 -14.57
CA GLU A 44 -34.45 17.36 -13.47
C GLU A 44 -34.28 16.57 -12.16
N GLU A 45 -33.86 15.29 -12.24
CA GLU A 45 -33.05 14.70 -11.18
C GLU A 45 -31.78 15.54 -11.15
N SER A 46 -31.60 16.28 -10.06
CA SER A 46 -30.45 17.10 -9.79
C SER A 46 -29.18 16.41 -10.29
N ILE A 47 -28.59 16.92 -11.38
CA ILE A 47 -27.23 16.53 -11.77
C ILE A 47 -26.40 16.69 -10.50
N ASP A 48 -26.01 15.58 -9.90
CA ASP A 48 -25.26 15.59 -8.67
C ASP A 48 -23.95 16.31 -9.00
N LEU A 49 -23.46 17.15 -8.09
CA LEU A 49 -22.10 17.70 -8.21
C LEU A 49 -21.06 16.58 -8.39
N PHE A 50 -21.40 15.35 -7.96
CA PHE A 50 -20.60 14.15 -8.19
C PHE A 50 -20.78 13.49 -9.57
N ASP A 51 -21.82 13.82 -10.35
CA ASP A 51 -22.05 13.29 -11.71
C ASP A 51 -21.13 13.94 -12.74
N TYR A 52 -20.69 15.19 -12.50
CA TYR A 52 -19.72 15.88 -13.33
C TYR A 52 -18.67 16.62 -12.50
N CYS A 53 -17.52 15.97 -12.31
CA CYS A 53 -16.31 16.62 -11.80
C CYS A 53 -15.32 16.80 -12.97
N PRO A 54 -15.20 18.02 -13.54
CA PRO A 54 -14.15 18.31 -14.52
C PRO A 54 -12.81 18.17 -13.80
N PHE A 55 -12.11 17.08 -14.10
CA PHE A 55 -10.82 16.78 -13.52
C PHE A 55 -9.76 16.95 -14.60
N GLU A 56 -9.05 18.07 -14.53
CA GLU A 56 -7.82 18.25 -15.29
C GLU A 56 -6.68 17.55 -14.57
N TYR A 57 -5.85 16.85 -15.33
CA TYR A 57 -4.71 16.16 -14.74
C TYR A 57 -3.73 17.19 -14.21
N PRO A 58 -3.39 17.16 -12.90
CA PRO A 58 -2.38 18.06 -12.39
C PRO A 58 -1.06 17.72 -13.08
N ASP A 59 -0.43 18.72 -13.73
CA ASP A 59 0.89 18.55 -14.30
C ASP A 59 1.90 18.31 -13.16
N PRO A 60 2.53 17.12 -13.09
CA PRO A 60 3.53 16.84 -12.08
C PRO A 60 4.76 17.76 -12.20
N TRP A 61 4.94 18.48 -13.30
CA TRP A 61 6.07 19.36 -13.55
C TRP A 61 5.66 20.83 -13.76
N ASP A 62 4.49 21.22 -13.24
CA ASP A 62 3.98 22.58 -13.38
C ASP A 62 5.04 23.63 -12.98
N GLY A 63 5.18 24.68 -13.79
CA GLY A 63 6.21 25.70 -13.60
C GLY A 63 6.13 26.42 -12.25
N SER A 64 4.95 26.47 -11.62
CA SER A 64 4.76 27.06 -10.29
C SER A 64 5.45 26.28 -9.17
N ILE A 65 5.60 24.96 -9.34
CA ILE A 65 6.22 24.07 -8.36
C ILE A 65 7.68 23.74 -8.68
N ALA A 66 8.11 23.89 -9.94
CA ALA A 66 9.44 23.53 -10.41
C ALA A 66 10.57 24.13 -9.55
N LYS A 67 10.41 25.37 -9.09
CA LYS A 67 11.37 26.07 -8.23
C LYS A 67 11.56 25.46 -6.83
N TYR A 68 10.62 24.63 -6.37
CA TYR A 68 10.70 23.94 -5.08
C TYR A 68 11.22 22.50 -5.21
N ILE A 69 11.45 22.02 -6.44
CA ILE A 69 11.97 20.68 -6.69
C ILE A 69 13.50 20.74 -6.55
N ASP A 70 14.02 20.04 -5.54
CA ASP A 70 15.46 19.83 -5.37
C ASP A 70 15.79 18.35 -5.59
N VAL A 71 16.41 18.05 -6.74
CA VAL A 71 16.83 16.69 -7.11
C VAL A 71 18.19 16.30 -6.50
N LYS A 72 18.86 17.21 -5.79
CA LYS A 72 20.16 16.95 -5.15
C LYS A 72 20.04 16.04 -3.93
N HIS A 73 18.88 16.04 -3.29
CA HIS A 73 18.61 15.27 -2.08
C HIS A 73 17.78 14.02 -2.42
N GLY A 74 18.42 12.84 -2.46
CA GLY A 74 17.68 11.60 -2.70
C GLY A 74 18.54 10.34 -2.78
N PHE A 75 19.80 10.46 -3.18
CA PHE A 75 20.75 9.37 -3.17
C PHE A 75 21.76 9.61 -2.05
N LYS A 76 21.86 8.69 -1.09
CA LYS A 76 23.01 8.68 -0.16
C LYS A 76 24.26 8.37 -1.00
N THR A 77 24.93 9.39 -1.50
CA THR A 77 26.18 9.27 -2.26
C THR A 77 27.35 8.90 -1.37
N ASP A 78 27.26 9.27 -0.08
CA ASP A 78 28.34 9.07 0.90
C ASP A 78 28.04 7.83 1.75
N CYS A 79 28.01 6.68 1.09
CA CYS A 79 27.90 5.38 1.73
C CYS A 79 29.19 4.57 1.50
N PRO A 80 30.13 4.54 2.47
CA PRO A 80 31.25 3.61 2.39
C PRO A 80 30.73 2.17 2.61
N SER A 81 31.07 1.24 1.72
CA SER A 81 30.77 -0.18 1.96
C SER A 81 31.61 -0.67 3.13
N ASN A 82 31.04 -0.71 4.32
CA ASN A 82 31.74 -1.23 5.48
C ASN A 82 31.42 -2.72 5.66
N ASN A 83 32.39 -3.57 5.32
CA ASN A 83 32.31 -5.01 5.49
C ASN A 83 32.13 -5.43 6.97
N ASP A 84 32.39 -4.55 7.94
CA ASP A 84 32.25 -4.84 9.36
C ASP A 84 30.82 -5.11 9.81
N PHE A 85 29.82 -4.67 9.05
CA PHE A 85 28.40 -4.84 9.35
C PHE A 85 27.77 -6.04 8.64
N GLN A 86 28.54 -6.75 7.81
CA GLN A 86 28.06 -8.00 7.22
C GLN A 86 27.98 -9.08 8.31
N PRO A 87 26.93 -9.92 8.30
CA PRO A 87 26.80 -10.99 9.27
C PRO A 87 27.94 -12.01 9.07
N ILE A 88 28.54 -12.44 10.18
CA ILE A 88 29.53 -13.52 10.19
C ILE A 88 28.87 -14.90 10.32
N THR A 89 27.55 -14.93 10.45
CA THR A 89 26.71 -16.13 10.50
C THR A 89 25.78 -16.17 9.29
N GLU A 90 25.24 -17.35 9.02
CA GLU A 90 24.20 -17.59 8.01
C GLU A 90 23.12 -18.49 8.59
N VAL A 91 21.91 -18.42 8.03
CA VAL A 91 20.77 -19.21 8.52
C VAL A 91 20.22 -20.08 7.40
N HIS A 92 20.17 -21.38 7.65
CA HIS A 92 19.58 -22.38 6.75
C HIS A 92 18.49 -23.14 7.47
N SER A 93 17.24 -22.96 7.03
CA SER A 93 16.07 -23.62 7.64
C SER A 93 16.00 -23.47 9.16
N GLY A 94 16.43 -22.32 9.71
CA GLY A 94 16.43 -22.05 11.15
C GLY A 94 17.64 -22.56 11.93
N SER A 95 18.59 -23.23 11.28
CA SER A 95 19.89 -23.54 11.86
C SER A 95 20.87 -22.41 11.55
N VAL A 96 21.57 -21.93 12.58
CA VAL A 96 22.57 -20.87 12.44
C VAL A 96 23.93 -21.53 12.24
N LEU A 97 24.62 -21.17 11.17
CA LEU A 97 25.99 -21.60 10.88
C LEU A 97 26.93 -20.40 10.92
N LEU A 98 28.17 -20.66 11.33
CA LEU A 98 29.24 -19.68 11.30
C LEU A 98 29.88 -19.69 9.90
N LYS A 99 30.07 -18.52 9.30
CA LYS A 99 30.75 -18.43 8.00
C LYS A 99 32.21 -18.86 8.13
N LYS A 100 32.73 -19.48 7.08
CA LYS A 100 34.14 -19.88 6.98
C LYS A 100 35.06 -18.68 7.22
N GLY A 101 36.10 -18.86 8.04
CA GLY A 101 37.05 -17.80 8.43
C GLY A 101 36.71 -17.09 9.74
N TYR A 102 35.58 -17.42 10.37
CA TYR A 102 35.17 -16.84 11.65
C TYR A 102 35.18 -17.85 12.81
N GLU A 103 35.80 -19.03 12.65
CA GLU A 103 35.77 -20.17 13.59
C GLU A 103 36.22 -19.83 15.02
N ARG A 104 36.98 -18.73 15.18
CA ARG A 104 37.39 -18.20 16.49
C ARG A 104 36.25 -17.61 17.32
N PHE A 105 35.14 -17.21 16.69
CA PHE A 105 34.01 -16.61 17.37
C PHE A 105 33.12 -17.68 18.02
N LYS A 106 32.78 -17.45 19.30
CA LYS A 106 31.75 -18.24 19.99
C LYS A 106 30.42 -17.53 19.85
N CYS A 107 29.47 -18.18 19.19
CA CYS A 107 28.17 -17.62 18.87
C CYS A 107 27.05 -18.27 19.67
N LYS A 108 26.14 -17.43 20.13
CA LYS A 108 24.83 -17.83 20.67
C LYS A 108 23.74 -17.18 19.84
N ALA A 109 22.57 -17.80 19.81
CA ALA A 109 21.41 -17.28 19.11
C ALA A 109 20.13 -17.43 19.95
N ARG A 110 19.11 -16.65 19.60
CA ARG A 110 17.78 -16.71 20.20
C ARG A 110 16.71 -16.26 19.20
N CYS A 111 15.49 -16.70 19.43
CA CYS A 111 14.33 -16.22 18.69
C CYS A 111 13.79 -14.92 19.26
N ILE A 112 13.28 -14.06 18.38
CA ILE A 112 12.50 -12.86 18.72
C ILE A 112 11.07 -13.06 18.21
N PHE A 113 10.10 -12.97 19.11
CA PHE A 113 8.68 -13.19 18.83
C PHE A 113 7.88 -11.91 19.02
N TYR A 114 6.94 -11.68 18.11
CA TYR A 114 5.90 -10.68 18.27
C TYR A 114 5.05 -10.98 19.51
N MET A 115 4.81 -9.96 20.34
CA MET A 115 3.89 -10.03 21.47
C MET A 115 2.80 -8.96 21.37
N ALA A 116 3.19 -7.73 21.04
CA ALA A 116 2.30 -6.61 20.81
C ALA A 116 3.04 -5.48 20.08
N ASP A 117 2.32 -4.43 19.72
CA ASP A 117 2.85 -3.22 19.10
C ASP A 117 4.05 -2.56 19.77
N ARG A 118 4.12 -2.55 21.10
CA ARG A 118 5.25 -1.94 21.82
C ARG A 118 6.09 -2.97 22.56
N LYS A 119 5.86 -4.26 22.32
CA LYS A 119 6.51 -5.34 23.08
C LYS A 119 6.83 -6.52 22.18
N TYR A 120 8.00 -7.08 22.39
CA TYR A 120 8.35 -8.41 21.88
C TYR A 120 8.79 -9.27 23.04
N THR A 121 8.84 -10.58 22.82
CA THR A 121 9.51 -11.52 23.74
C THR A 121 10.67 -12.18 23.02
N ALA A 122 11.69 -12.59 23.77
CA ALA A 122 12.82 -13.32 23.20
C ALA A 122 13.00 -14.66 23.93
N SER A 123 13.44 -15.69 23.21
CA SER A 123 13.82 -16.95 23.84
C SER A 123 15.12 -16.79 24.62
N GLU A 124 15.43 -17.79 25.45
CA GLU A 124 16.76 -17.90 26.04
C GLU A 124 17.84 -18.02 24.95
N TRP A 125 19.04 -17.52 25.29
CA TRP A 125 20.22 -17.68 24.46
C TRP A 125 20.69 -19.13 24.47
N LYS A 126 20.89 -19.69 23.28
CA LYS A 126 21.42 -21.06 23.10
C LYS A 126 22.64 -21.03 22.19
N THR A 127 23.53 -22.00 22.34
CA THR A 127 24.63 -22.20 21.39
C THR A 127 24.08 -22.53 20.00
N ILE A 128 24.75 -22.06 18.95
CA ILE A 128 24.30 -22.27 17.57
C ILE A 128 24.44 -23.75 17.12
N GLU A 129 25.34 -24.49 17.77
CA GLU A 129 25.61 -25.90 17.48
C GLU A 129 24.38 -26.78 17.78
N LYS A 130 23.91 -27.49 16.75
CA LYS A 130 22.78 -28.45 16.84
C LYS A 130 21.46 -27.86 17.36
N THR A 131 21.32 -26.54 17.36
CA THR A 131 20.08 -25.86 17.76
C THR A 131 19.35 -25.33 16.53
N LYS A 132 18.03 -25.56 16.49
CA LYS A 132 17.13 -24.97 15.50
C LYS A 132 16.29 -23.88 16.16
N PHE A 133 16.13 -22.76 15.47
CA PHE A 133 15.40 -21.58 15.92
C PHE A 133 14.16 -21.38 15.03
N PRO A 134 12.98 -21.86 15.47
CA PRO A 134 11.74 -21.79 14.67
C PRO A 134 11.05 -20.43 14.88
N CYS A 135 11.58 -19.40 14.23
CA CYS A 135 11.03 -18.04 14.27
C CYS A 135 11.45 -17.24 13.04
N ASP A 136 10.74 -16.14 12.78
CA ASP A 136 11.02 -15.23 11.68
C ASP A 136 12.32 -14.43 11.89
N PHE A 137 12.65 -14.12 13.15
CA PHE A 137 13.83 -13.33 13.49
C PHE A 137 14.72 -14.06 14.48
N ILE A 138 15.95 -14.33 14.04
CA ILE A 138 16.98 -15.02 14.83
C ILE A 138 18.08 -14.01 15.14
N GLU A 139 18.18 -13.61 16.41
CA GLU A 139 19.27 -12.77 16.88
C GLU A 139 20.49 -13.63 17.18
N THR A 140 21.65 -13.23 16.67
CA THR A 140 22.94 -13.85 16.96
C THR A 140 23.84 -12.87 17.70
N ASP A 141 24.56 -13.35 18.70
CA ASP A 141 25.61 -12.62 19.44
C ASP A 141 26.87 -13.48 19.43
N CYS A 142 27.87 -13.03 18.67
CA CYS A 142 29.13 -13.73 18.46
C CYS A 142 30.27 -12.95 19.12
N LYS A 143 31.07 -13.63 19.94
CA LYS A 143 32.14 -13.00 20.72
C LYS A 143 33.49 -13.67 20.49
N PHE A 144 34.52 -12.85 20.33
CA PHE A 144 35.91 -13.26 20.34
C PHE A 144 36.75 -12.17 21.01
N GLN A 145 37.36 -12.47 22.15
CA GLN A 145 38.09 -11.48 22.97
C GLN A 145 37.20 -10.26 23.27
N ASN A 146 37.59 -9.06 22.82
CA ASN A 146 36.84 -7.82 22.99
C ASN A 146 35.91 -7.50 21.80
N ASP A 147 35.94 -8.31 20.74
CA ASP A 147 35.09 -8.13 19.57
C ASP A 147 33.74 -8.83 19.78
N THR A 148 32.67 -8.05 19.65
CA THR A 148 31.29 -8.54 19.61
C THR A 148 30.70 -8.24 18.24
N LYS A 149 30.01 -9.23 17.67
CA LYS A 149 29.29 -9.11 16.40
C LYS A 149 27.85 -9.58 16.61
N LYS A 150 26.92 -8.63 16.68
CA LYS A 150 25.49 -8.91 16.72
C LYS A 150 24.84 -8.79 15.35
N PHE A 151 23.84 -9.63 15.11
CA PHE A 151 23.02 -9.56 13.91
C PHE A 151 21.62 -10.12 14.17
N ILE A 152 20.65 -9.79 13.34
CA ILE A 152 19.33 -10.42 13.34
C ILE A 152 19.07 -10.92 11.93
N HIS A 153 18.99 -12.24 11.78
CA HIS A 153 18.61 -12.85 10.52
C HIS A 153 17.11 -12.80 10.36
N MET A 154 16.65 -12.38 9.19
CA MET A 154 15.25 -12.43 8.80
C MET A 154 14.98 -13.70 8.00
N ARG A 155 13.83 -14.32 8.25
CA ARG A 155 13.30 -15.44 7.48
C ARG A 155 11.80 -15.54 7.74
N ILE A 156 11.17 -16.50 7.09
CA ILE A 156 9.80 -16.90 7.40
C ILE A 156 9.85 -18.28 8.03
N GLU A 157 9.32 -18.39 9.25
CA GLU A 157 8.99 -19.64 9.88
C GLU A 157 7.48 -19.83 9.82
N GLU A 158 7.03 -20.79 9.00
CA GLU A 158 5.61 -21.09 8.89
C GLU A 158 5.04 -21.55 10.24
N LYS A 159 4.07 -20.79 10.75
CA LYS A 159 3.31 -21.17 11.94
C LYS A 159 2.35 -22.29 11.56
N LYS A 160 2.50 -23.45 12.21
CA LYS A 160 1.55 -24.56 12.08
C LYS A 160 0.27 -24.19 12.82
N SER A 161 -0.81 -23.95 12.06
CA SER A 161 -2.14 -23.85 12.65
C SER A 161 -2.60 -25.23 13.12
N PRO A 162 -3.21 -25.34 14.32
CA PRO A 162 -3.84 -26.59 14.75
C PRO A 162 -5.07 -26.94 13.89
N ILE A 163 -5.64 -25.95 13.20
CA ILE A 163 -6.76 -26.13 12.28
C ILE A 163 -6.18 -26.25 10.87
N GLN A 164 -6.37 -27.41 10.25
CA GLN A 164 -5.95 -27.63 8.88
C GLN A 164 -6.94 -26.95 7.93
N MET A 165 -6.50 -25.81 7.39
CA MET A 165 -7.26 -25.07 6.39
C MET A 165 -7.03 -25.72 5.02
N PRO A 166 -8.05 -25.78 4.15
CA PRO A 166 -7.86 -26.22 2.78
C PRO A 166 -6.84 -25.31 2.08
N ALA A 167 -5.95 -25.91 1.30
CA ALA A 167 -5.02 -25.14 0.48
C ALA A 167 -5.81 -24.34 -0.57
N LEU A 168 -5.63 -23.01 -0.55
CA LEU A 168 -6.26 -22.13 -1.52
C LEU A 168 -5.61 -22.31 -2.89
N LYS A 169 -6.44 -22.37 -3.94
CA LYS A 169 -5.99 -22.39 -5.33
C LYS A 169 -5.80 -20.96 -5.80
N ARG A 170 -4.57 -20.59 -6.21
CA ARG A 170 -4.20 -19.22 -6.55
C ARG A 170 -5.04 -18.64 -7.69
N GLU A 171 -5.54 -19.47 -8.60
CA GLU A 171 -6.39 -19.05 -9.73
C GLU A 171 -7.75 -18.51 -9.26
N GLN A 172 -8.25 -19.01 -8.13
CA GLN A 172 -9.50 -18.56 -7.52
C GLN A 172 -9.26 -17.55 -6.39
N TYR A 173 -8.09 -17.64 -5.75
CA TYR A 173 -7.71 -16.90 -4.55
C TYR A 173 -6.31 -16.31 -4.76
N PRO A 174 -6.18 -15.24 -5.57
CA PRO A 174 -4.89 -14.67 -5.90
C PRO A 174 -4.22 -14.05 -4.66
N ASP A 175 -2.90 -13.97 -4.69
CA ASP A 175 -2.13 -13.26 -3.67
C ASP A 175 -2.51 -11.77 -3.68
N VAL A 176 -2.71 -11.20 -2.49
CA VAL A 176 -3.11 -9.80 -2.33
C VAL A 176 -2.00 -9.04 -1.60
N HIS A 177 -1.49 -7.98 -2.23
CA HIS A 177 -0.48 -7.10 -1.67
C HIS A 177 -1.05 -5.69 -1.52
N LEU A 178 -0.97 -5.14 -0.31
CA LEU A 178 -1.26 -3.74 -0.04
C LEU A 178 0.03 -3.02 0.33
N ILE A 179 0.51 -2.13 -0.55
CA ILE A 179 1.69 -1.30 -0.33
C ILE A 179 1.21 0.13 -0.11
N VAL A 180 1.49 0.68 1.07
CA VAL A 180 1.10 2.04 1.45
C VAL A 180 2.35 2.91 1.52
N LEU A 181 2.31 4.06 0.85
CA LEU A 181 3.34 5.09 0.93
C LEU A 181 2.81 6.25 1.77
N ASP A 182 3.44 6.50 2.91
CA ASP A 182 2.99 7.56 3.81
C ASP A 182 3.37 8.95 3.29
N SER A 183 2.42 9.88 3.39
CA SER A 183 2.61 11.31 3.07
C SER A 183 3.03 11.60 1.62
N VAL A 184 2.61 10.77 0.66
CA VAL A 184 2.88 10.96 -0.77
C VAL A 184 1.62 11.36 -1.54
N ALA A 185 1.69 12.48 -2.27
CA ALA A 185 0.67 12.86 -3.25
C ALA A 185 0.91 12.16 -4.60
N SER A 186 -0.14 12.01 -5.42
CA SER A 186 -0.03 11.38 -6.75
C SER A 186 1.03 12.03 -7.65
N SER A 187 1.12 13.35 -7.68
CA SER A 187 2.13 14.08 -8.45
C SER A 187 3.54 13.88 -7.92
N HIS A 188 3.70 13.80 -6.58
CA HIS A 188 4.99 13.46 -5.95
C HIS A 188 5.45 12.05 -6.30
N LEU A 189 4.54 11.07 -6.31
CA LEU A 189 4.84 9.70 -6.70
C LEU A 189 5.40 9.63 -8.12
N ILE A 190 4.75 10.32 -9.07
CA ILE A 190 5.18 10.36 -10.48
C ILE A 190 6.58 10.94 -10.62
N ARG A 191 6.90 12.01 -9.88
CA ARG A 191 8.23 12.63 -9.91
C ARG A 191 9.30 11.80 -9.23
N ALA A 192 9.03 11.27 -8.03
CA ALA A 192 10.02 10.63 -7.18
C ALA A 192 10.27 9.16 -7.52
N LEU A 193 9.24 8.46 -8.01
CA LEU A 193 9.29 7.03 -8.33
C LEU A 193 8.86 6.73 -9.79
N PRO A 194 9.42 7.43 -10.80
CA PRO A 194 8.97 7.30 -12.19
C PRO A 194 9.15 5.89 -12.74
N ARG A 195 10.21 5.18 -12.32
CA ARG A 195 10.45 3.79 -12.70
C ARG A 195 9.37 2.85 -12.14
N THR A 196 8.99 3.03 -10.88
CA THR A 196 7.92 2.27 -10.24
C THR A 196 6.58 2.53 -10.93
N VAL A 197 6.25 3.79 -11.20
CA VAL A 197 5.03 4.15 -11.92
C VAL A 197 5.01 3.52 -13.33
N ASN A 198 6.12 3.56 -14.05
CA ASN A 198 6.21 2.94 -15.37
C ASN A 198 6.03 1.41 -15.31
N ILE A 199 6.66 0.72 -14.35
CA ILE A 199 6.49 -0.72 -14.18
C ILE A 199 5.03 -1.06 -13.86
N LEU A 200 4.39 -0.31 -12.96
CA LEU A 200 2.99 -0.55 -12.60
C LEU A 200 2.08 -0.37 -13.81
N LEU A 201 2.15 0.78 -14.50
CA LEU A 201 1.22 1.10 -15.57
C LEU A 201 1.48 0.32 -16.86
N ASN A 202 2.75 0.19 -17.27
CA ASN A 202 3.12 -0.38 -18.57
C ASN A 202 3.61 -1.83 -18.47
N GLY A 203 4.12 -2.26 -17.32
CA GLY A 203 4.62 -3.63 -17.11
C GLY A 203 3.61 -4.56 -16.44
N MET A 204 2.75 -4.02 -15.57
CA MET A 204 1.74 -4.79 -14.83
C MET A 204 0.30 -4.41 -15.22
N GLU A 205 0.13 -3.51 -16.20
CA GLU A 205 -1.17 -3.03 -16.68
C GLU A 205 -2.07 -2.51 -15.53
N ALA A 206 -1.46 -1.87 -14.52
CA ALA A 206 -2.16 -1.41 -13.34
C ALA A 206 -3.17 -0.31 -13.68
N VAL A 207 -4.35 -0.39 -13.06
CA VAL A 207 -5.41 0.61 -13.19
C VAL A 207 -5.18 1.75 -12.21
N GLN A 208 -5.07 2.97 -12.73
CA GLN A 208 -4.93 4.17 -11.91
C GLN A 208 -6.29 4.77 -11.55
N PHE A 209 -6.62 4.79 -10.26
CA PHE A 209 -7.80 5.50 -9.75
C PHE A 209 -7.52 6.98 -9.53
N ARG A 210 -7.77 7.81 -10.55
CA ARG A 210 -7.43 9.25 -10.52
C ARG A 210 -8.34 10.10 -9.63
N LYS A 211 -9.54 9.61 -9.34
CA LYS A 211 -10.54 10.27 -8.47
C LYS A 211 -10.65 9.58 -7.10
N PHE A 212 -9.60 8.89 -6.68
CA PHE A 212 -9.55 8.26 -5.37
C PHE A 212 -9.11 9.27 -4.32
N ASN A 213 -10.03 9.60 -3.41
CA ASN A 213 -9.81 10.59 -2.36
C ASN A 213 -9.50 9.91 -1.03
N LYS A 214 -8.64 10.56 -0.25
CA LYS A 214 -8.43 10.21 1.15
C LYS A 214 -9.69 10.53 1.96
N VAL A 215 -10.00 9.69 2.94
CA VAL A 215 -11.16 9.81 3.83
C VAL A 215 -10.91 10.81 4.97
N GLY A 216 -9.66 10.94 5.42
CA GLY A 216 -9.29 11.88 6.47
C GLY A 216 -7.92 12.52 6.27
N SER A 217 -7.57 13.44 7.16
CA SER A 217 -6.38 14.27 6.98
C SER A 217 -5.08 13.49 7.18
N ASN A 218 -5.04 12.64 8.21
CA ASN A 218 -3.87 11.89 8.66
C ASN A 218 -3.91 10.42 8.21
N SER A 219 -2.81 9.68 8.41
CA SER A 219 -2.68 8.28 7.96
C SER A 219 -3.73 7.35 8.62
N ARG A 220 -4.05 7.60 9.90
CA ARG A 220 -4.94 6.71 10.68
C ARG A 220 -6.41 6.68 10.20
N PRO A 221 -7.12 7.80 10.04
CA PRO A 221 -8.47 7.80 9.48
C PRO A 221 -8.57 7.08 8.13
N ASN A 222 -7.55 7.24 7.28
CA ASN A 222 -7.48 6.58 5.98
C ASN A 222 -7.29 5.07 6.12
N GLY A 223 -6.38 4.63 6.99
CA GLY A 223 -6.17 3.22 7.27
C GLY A 223 -7.40 2.55 7.89
N PHE A 224 -8.14 3.24 8.77
CA PHE A 224 -9.38 2.73 9.35
C PHE A 224 -10.47 2.54 8.29
N ALA A 225 -10.65 3.52 7.41
CA ALA A 225 -11.59 3.38 6.31
C ALA A 225 -11.18 2.23 5.37
N ALA A 226 -9.89 2.13 5.02
CA ALA A 226 -9.39 1.12 4.09
C ALA A 226 -9.41 -0.30 4.65
N LEU A 227 -9.01 -0.51 5.91
CA LEU A 227 -8.79 -1.84 6.50
C LEU A 227 -9.91 -2.32 7.41
N LEU A 228 -10.74 -1.41 7.93
CA LEU A 228 -11.86 -1.73 8.83
C LEU A 228 -13.22 -1.38 8.21
N GLY A 229 -13.25 -0.61 7.11
CA GLY A 229 -14.50 -0.14 6.51
C GLY A 229 -15.27 0.82 7.42
N LYS A 230 -14.55 1.57 8.26
CA LYS A 230 -15.14 2.47 9.27
C LYS A 230 -14.44 3.82 9.29
N THR A 231 -15.23 4.88 9.33
CA THR A 231 -14.74 6.26 9.47
C THR A 231 -14.52 6.62 10.94
N THR A 232 -13.44 7.36 11.22
CA THR A 232 -13.13 7.89 12.56
C THR A 232 -13.15 9.42 12.60
N GLU A 233 -13.33 10.07 11.46
CA GLU A 233 -13.44 11.51 11.30
C GLU A 233 -14.72 11.82 10.52
N PRO A 234 -15.37 12.97 10.79
CA PRO A 234 -16.55 13.38 10.03
C PRO A 234 -16.19 13.76 8.59
N VAL A 235 -17.10 13.47 7.65
CA VAL A 235 -17.00 13.97 6.28
C VAL A 235 -17.65 15.34 6.21
N VAL A 236 -16.83 16.40 6.23
CA VAL A 236 -17.28 17.80 6.20
C VAL A 236 -17.70 18.17 4.79
N ARG A 237 -19.00 18.40 4.58
CA ARG A 237 -19.61 18.75 3.28
C ARG A 237 -20.26 20.14 3.27
N THR A 238 -19.90 20.98 4.24
CA THR A 238 -20.48 22.31 4.42
C THR A 238 -20.18 23.25 3.26
N LEU A 239 -19.03 23.12 2.60
CA LEU A 239 -18.69 23.85 1.36
C LEU A 239 -19.69 23.58 0.23
N MET A 240 -20.29 22.39 0.21
CA MET A 240 -21.34 21.98 -0.74
C MET A 240 -22.75 22.29 -0.21
N LYS A 241 -22.88 23.00 0.91
CA LYS A 241 -24.15 23.23 1.62
C LYS A 241 -24.88 21.92 2.02
N LEU A 242 -24.14 20.83 2.18
CA LEU A 242 -24.67 19.54 2.62
C LEU A 242 -24.35 19.29 4.11
N LYS A 243 -25.17 18.46 4.76
CA LYS A 243 -24.95 18.06 6.15
C LYS A 243 -23.66 17.24 6.28
N THR A 244 -22.88 17.50 7.32
CA THR A 244 -21.75 16.65 7.71
C THR A 244 -22.19 15.20 7.93
N ILE A 245 -21.40 14.24 7.45
CA ILE A 245 -21.58 12.82 7.82
C ILE A 245 -20.77 12.58 9.07
N GLU A 246 -21.43 12.09 10.12
CA GLU A 246 -20.77 11.75 11.39
C GLU A 246 -19.92 10.49 11.25
N PRO A 247 -18.82 10.37 12.02
CA PRO A 247 -17.96 9.19 11.97
C PRO A 247 -18.67 7.93 12.49
N ASP A 248 -18.36 6.77 11.89
CA ASP A 248 -18.86 5.47 12.33
C ASP A 248 -18.36 5.08 13.73
N LEU A 249 -17.13 5.50 14.05
CA LEU A 249 -16.44 5.15 15.28
C LEU A 249 -16.09 6.40 16.09
N ASP A 250 -16.66 6.46 17.29
CA ASP A 250 -16.25 7.42 18.31
C ASP A 250 -14.86 7.07 18.85
N TYR A 251 -13.91 8.02 18.70
CA TYR A 251 -12.51 7.87 19.10
C TYR A 251 -12.35 7.35 20.52
N THR A 252 -13.06 7.95 21.47
CA THR A 252 -12.92 7.61 22.89
C THR A 252 -13.35 6.17 23.15
N LYS A 253 -14.46 5.75 22.53
CA LYS A 253 -15.01 4.41 22.69
C LYS A 253 -14.17 3.34 22.00
N PHE A 254 -13.70 3.58 20.77
CA PHE A 254 -12.94 2.54 20.08
C PHE A 254 -11.50 2.42 20.63
N CYS A 255 -10.88 3.53 21.05
CA CYS A 255 -9.52 3.52 21.56
C CYS A 255 -9.39 2.81 22.93
N SER A 256 -10.46 2.87 23.73
CA SER A 256 -10.56 2.22 25.05
C SER A 256 -10.94 0.73 24.98
N ASN A 257 -11.30 0.22 23.80
CA ASN A 257 -11.70 -1.17 23.59
C ASN A 257 -10.73 -1.89 22.65
N TYR A 258 -10.69 -3.22 22.79
CA TYR A 258 -9.99 -4.06 21.83
C TYR A 258 -10.82 -4.17 20.54
N LEU A 259 -10.14 -4.18 19.39
CA LEU A 259 -10.78 -4.17 18.06
C LEU A 259 -10.98 -5.57 17.48
N ASP A 260 -10.70 -6.64 18.23
CA ASP A 260 -10.80 -8.03 17.76
C ASP A 260 -12.20 -8.43 17.29
N ASN A 261 -13.25 -7.75 17.76
CA ASN A 261 -14.64 -7.98 17.32
C ASN A 261 -15.07 -7.10 16.14
N LYS A 262 -14.15 -6.31 15.56
CA LYS A 262 -14.40 -5.45 14.41
C LYS A 262 -13.87 -6.11 13.15
N THR A 263 -14.45 -5.72 12.02
CA THR A 263 -13.90 -6.05 10.71
C THR A 263 -12.46 -5.55 10.63
N TYR A 264 -11.54 -6.45 10.32
CA TYR A 264 -10.16 -6.12 9.97
C TYR A 264 -9.77 -7.00 8.79
N ILE A 265 -9.64 -6.39 7.61
CA ILE A 265 -9.48 -7.11 6.34
C ILE A 265 -8.34 -8.15 6.39
N PRO A 266 -7.13 -7.82 6.88
CA PRO A 266 -6.06 -8.82 6.98
C PRO A 266 -6.42 -10.04 7.84
N ALA A 267 -7.13 -9.88 8.96
CA ALA A 267 -7.59 -11.01 9.78
C ALA A 267 -8.66 -11.86 9.07
N ILE A 268 -9.50 -11.24 8.24
CA ILE A 268 -10.50 -11.95 7.44
C ILE A 268 -9.80 -12.82 6.38
N TYR A 269 -8.76 -12.31 5.74
CA TYR A 269 -7.94 -13.09 4.81
C TYR A 269 -7.27 -14.28 5.52
N GLY A 270 -6.69 -14.06 6.71
CA GLY A 270 -6.13 -15.15 7.53
C GLY A 270 -7.18 -16.22 7.85
N SER A 271 -8.38 -15.78 8.25
CA SER A 271 -9.52 -16.68 8.53
C SER A 271 -10.07 -17.37 7.29
N ALA A 272 -9.77 -16.88 6.08
CA ALA A 272 -10.11 -17.51 4.81
C ALA A 272 -9.03 -18.48 4.31
N GLY A 273 -7.89 -18.59 4.98
CA GLY A 273 -6.81 -19.54 4.65
C GLY A 273 -5.60 -18.93 3.99
N TYR A 274 -5.58 -17.61 3.83
CA TYR A 274 -4.39 -16.90 3.35
C TYR A 274 -3.31 -16.88 4.43
N LYS A 275 -2.06 -16.91 3.99
CA LYS A 275 -0.94 -16.49 4.83
C LYS A 275 -0.94 -14.97 4.90
N THR A 276 -0.70 -14.44 6.08
CA THR A 276 -0.85 -13.02 6.37
C THR A 276 0.43 -12.40 6.90
N PHE A 277 0.71 -11.18 6.45
CA PHE A 277 1.96 -10.49 6.69
C PHE A 277 1.70 -9.00 6.94
N ASP A 278 2.41 -8.44 7.92
CA ASP A 278 2.43 -7.01 8.20
C ASP A 278 3.84 -6.49 8.44
N ALA A 279 4.13 -5.33 7.82
CA ALA A 279 5.38 -4.62 8.00
C ALA A 279 5.19 -3.10 7.88
N GLU A 280 5.29 -2.42 9.03
CA GLU A 280 5.19 -0.96 9.16
C GLU A 280 6.52 -0.36 9.66
N ASP A 281 6.93 0.81 9.15
CA ASP A 281 8.15 1.54 9.57
C ASP A 281 7.91 2.65 10.61
N TYR A 282 6.65 2.85 11.02
CA TYR A 282 6.29 3.86 12.01
C TYR A 282 6.45 3.35 13.45
N VAL A 283 6.50 4.29 14.42
CA VAL A 283 6.73 3.98 15.86
C VAL A 283 5.56 3.26 16.55
N ALA A 284 4.43 3.04 15.88
CA ALA A 284 3.27 2.27 16.36
C ALA A 284 2.46 1.80 15.15
N THR A 285 1.68 0.72 15.27
CA THR A 285 0.77 0.33 14.18
C THR A 285 -0.43 1.27 14.12
N LEU A 286 -1.12 1.21 12.98
CA LEU A 286 -2.41 1.86 12.73
C LEU A 286 -3.41 1.69 13.91
N MET A 287 -3.52 0.47 14.45
CA MET A 287 -4.55 0.12 15.43
C MET A 287 -4.21 0.61 16.84
N TYR A 288 -2.93 0.64 17.19
CA TYR A 288 -2.46 1.01 18.52
C TYR A 288 -2.24 2.52 18.70
N TYR A 289 -1.87 3.26 17.66
CA TYR A 289 -1.57 4.69 17.78
C TYR A 289 -2.76 5.51 18.33
N PRO A 290 -2.58 6.59 19.11
CA PRO A 290 -1.37 6.95 19.84
C PRO A 290 -1.19 6.13 21.12
N ASN A 291 -2.28 5.71 21.77
CA ASN A 291 -2.32 4.87 22.98
C ASN A 291 -3.63 4.07 23.07
N CYS A 292 -4.11 3.56 21.93
CA CYS A 292 -5.29 2.71 21.87
C CYS A 292 -4.92 1.27 22.19
N ARG A 293 -5.91 0.48 22.62
CA ARG A 293 -5.68 -0.94 22.94
C ARG A 293 -5.31 -1.79 21.72
N GLY A 294 -5.73 -1.39 20.53
CA GLY A 294 -5.50 -2.13 19.29
C GLY A 294 -6.18 -3.49 19.30
N LEU A 295 -5.48 -4.52 18.82
CA LEU A 295 -5.91 -5.91 18.92
C LEU A 295 -5.36 -6.56 20.20
N LYS A 296 -6.17 -7.42 20.81
CA LYS A 296 -5.78 -8.23 21.95
C LYS A 296 -4.97 -9.45 21.52
N TYR A 297 -5.38 -10.07 20.41
CA TYR A 297 -4.77 -11.28 19.87
C TYR A 297 -4.00 -10.98 18.59
N ASN A 298 -2.99 -11.81 18.31
CA ASN A 298 -2.27 -11.75 17.05
C ASN A 298 -3.23 -12.08 15.91
N ALA A 299 -3.42 -11.13 15.00
CA ALA A 299 -4.30 -11.31 13.84
C ALA A 299 -3.60 -11.93 12.64
N LEU A 300 -2.26 -11.87 12.58
CA LEU A 300 -1.48 -12.23 11.40
C LEU A 300 -0.40 -13.27 11.69
N ASP A 301 0.03 -13.95 10.64
CA ASP A 301 1.07 -14.98 10.71
C ASP A 301 2.45 -14.37 10.90
N HIS A 302 2.76 -13.29 10.19
CA HIS A 302 4.07 -12.66 10.22
C HIS A 302 3.97 -11.17 10.51
N TYR A 303 4.78 -10.71 11.47
CA TYR A 303 4.89 -9.31 11.84
C TYR A 303 6.34 -8.89 11.74
N TYR A 304 6.63 -7.73 11.16
CA TYR A 304 7.96 -7.10 11.18
C TYR A 304 8.28 -6.45 12.54
N ARG A 305 7.25 -6.15 13.32
CA ARG A 305 7.30 -5.20 14.43
C ARG A 305 8.36 -5.51 15.50
N GLN A 306 8.56 -6.78 15.83
CA GLN A 306 9.54 -7.22 16.81
C GLN A 306 11.00 -6.98 16.36
N PHE A 307 11.28 -7.06 15.05
CA PHE A 307 12.57 -6.66 14.50
C PHE A 307 12.78 -5.16 14.68
N TYR A 308 11.78 -4.35 14.29
CA TYR A 308 11.82 -2.90 14.43
C TYR A 308 12.11 -2.45 15.87
N LEU A 309 11.40 -3.03 16.85
CA LEU A 309 11.60 -2.74 18.27
C LEU A 309 13.01 -3.14 18.73
N ARG A 310 13.44 -4.37 18.43
CA ARG A 310 14.74 -4.89 18.89
C ARG A 310 15.92 -4.09 18.32
N VAL A 311 15.87 -3.74 17.03
CA VAL A 311 16.93 -2.97 16.36
C VAL A 311 17.10 -1.60 17.01
N ARG A 312 16.01 -0.93 17.38
CA ARG A 312 16.06 0.40 18.00
C ARG A 312 16.49 0.39 19.47
N GLU A 313 16.31 -0.72 20.16
CA GLU A 313 16.73 -0.88 21.56
C GLU A 313 18.24 -1.11 21.73
N ASP A 314 18.94 -1.53 20.68
CA ASP A 314 20.37 -1.86 20.74
C ASP A 314 21.17 -1.11 19.69
N LYS A 315 22.08 -0.26 20.16
CA LYS A 315 22.88 0.63 19.32
C LYS A 315 23.72 -0.14 18.28
N GLU A 316 24.21 -1.33 18.62
CA GLU A 316 25.02 -2.15 17.71
C GLU A 316 24.13 -2.72 16.59
N LEU A 317 22.93 -3.18 16.93
CA LEU A 317 21.96 -3.67 15.95
C LEU A 317 21.40 -2.55 15.07
N SER A 318 21.05 -1.38 15.63
CA SER A 318 20.64 -0.20 14.84
C SER A 318 21.75 0.21 13.88
N ASN A 319 23.01 0.21 14.31
CA ASN A 319 24.10 0.53 13.40
C ASN A 319 24.25 -0.52 12.29
N THR A 320 24.15 -1.80 12.63
CA THR A 320 24.31 -2.93 11.70
C THR A 320 23.19 -3.01 10.66
N HIS A 321 21.94 -2.80 11.07
CA HIS A 321 20.76 -2.95 10.21
C HIS A 321 20.31 -1.64 9.55
N GLU A 322 20.84 -0.49 9.93
CA GLU A 322 20.44 0.81 9.40
C GLU A 322 21.67 1.59 8.90
N LYS A 323 22.04 2.67 9.59
CA LYS A 323 22.99 3.68 9.08
C LYS A 323 24.37 3.11 8.75
N GLY A 324 24.89 2.16 9.53
CA GLY A 324 26.21 1.56 9.30
C GLY A 324 26.28 0.74 8.02
N SER A 325 25.18 0.07 7.65
CA SER A 325 25.04 -0.65 6.38
C SER A 325 24.42 0.22 5.27
N CYS A 326 24.30 1.54 5.49
CA CYS A 326 23.64 2.49 4.62
C CYS A 326 22.17 2.20 4.30
N ARG A 327 21.54 1.36 5.12
CA ARG A 327 20.13 1.00 5.01
C ARG A 327 19.26 1.99 5.79
N GLY A 328 18.01 2.11 5.40
CA GLY A 328 16.93 2.71 6.16
C GLY A 328 15.92 1.65 6.61
N SER A 329 14.93 2.09 7.40
CA SER A 329 13.85 1.22 7.88
C SER A 329 13.10 0.54 6.71
N VAL A 330 12.88 1.27 5.62
CA VAL A 330 12.20 0.77 4.42
C VAL A 330 12.98 -0.37 3.75
N ASP A 331 14.31 -0.32 3.70
CA ASP A 331 15.12 -1.40 3.10
C ASP A 331 14.94 -2.72 3.85
N ASN A 332 14.85 -2.65 5.18
CA ASN A 332 14.63 -3.81 6.03
C ASN A 332 13.21 -4.39 5.86
N ILE A 333 12.20 -3.54 5.67
CA ILE A 333 10.83 -3.97 5.36
C ILE A 333 10.78 -4.67 4.01
N LEU A 334 11.39 -4.07 2.97
CA LEU A 334 11.42 -4.65 1.63
C LEU A 334 12.20 -5.97 1.59
N GLU A 335 13.27 -6.08 2.38
CA GLU A 335 14.00 -7.34 2.54
C GLU A 335 13.11 -8.41 3.20
N PHE A 336 12.41 -8.07 4.29
CA PHE A 336 11.51 -9.00 4.96
C PHE A 336 10.34 -9.43 4.06
N LEU A 337 9.77 -8.50 3.29
CA LEU A 337 8.78 -8.79 2.26
C LEU A 337 9.35 -9.75 1.20
N GLY A 338 10.61 -9.55 0.80
CA GLY A 338 11.33 -10.45 -0.11
C GLY A 338 11.40 -11.88 0.43
N TYR A 339 11.70 -12.07 1.71
CA TYR A 339 11.63 -13.40 2.34
C TYR A 339 10.20 -13.95 2.34
N TYR A 340 9.20 -13.12 2.65
CA TYR A 340 7.79 -13.49 2.67
C TYR A 340 7.29 -14.06 1.34
N VAL A 341 7.42 -13.28 0.26
CA VAL A 341 6.89 -13.66 -1.06
C VAL A 341 7.57 -14.91 -1.64
N ASN A 342 8.79 -15.23 -1.20
CA ASN A 342 9.55 -16.38 -1.68
C ASN A 342 9.42 -17.65 -0.81
N SER A 343 8.74 -17.58 0.34
CA SER A 343 8.68 -18.69 1.30
C SER A 343 7.51 -19.64 1.05
N TYR A 344 6.40 -19.15 0.51
CA TYR A 344 5.19 -19.94 0.27
C TYR A 344 5.10 -20.39 -1.19
N LYS A 345 6.08 -21.19 -1.64
CA LYS A 345 6.08 -21.75 -3.00
C LYS A 345 5.03 -22.85 -3.12
N VAL A 346 4.13 -22.71 -4.09
CA VAL A 346 3.24 -23.79 -4.52
C VAL A 346 4.10 -24.83 -5.23
N LYS A 347 3.95 -26.11 -4.90
CA LYS A 347 4.45 -27.18 -5.77
C LYS A 347 3.64 -27.08 -7.06
N GLU A 348 4.25 -26.57 -8.14
CA GLU A 348 3.68 -26.71 -9.46
C GLU A 348 3.41 -28.19 -9.70
N ILE A 349 2.14 -28.53 -9.86
CA ILE A 349 1.76 -29.84 -10.38
C ILE A 349 2.08 -29.75 -11.86
N ILE A 350 3.28 -30.20 -12.24
CA ILE A 350 3.68 -30.38 -13.64
C ILE A 350 2.89 -31.54 -14.23
#